data_AF-A0AAV4NB90-F1
#
_entry.id   AF-A0AAV4NB90-F1
#
_cell.length_a   1.000
_cell.length_b   1.000
_cell.length_c   1.000
_cell.angle_alpha   90.00
_cell.angle_beta   90.00
_cell.angle_gamma   90.00
#
_symmetry.space_group_name_H-M   'P 1'
#
loop_
_entity.id
_entity.type
_entity.pdbx_description
1 polymer ?
#
loop_
_entity_poly.entity_id
_entity_poly.type
_entity_poly.pdbx_seq_one_letter_code
_entity_poly.pdbx_strand_id
1 'polypeptide(L)'
;MNVLKGQKDAQEIEFNELKKVHQETITKLYNLEKIVEDFETTKIEFCDKISSLNEEQLKSQMKESELTATIQQLHKEQSKLHEKCACLDDENKNLRTSVTLFQNDKNCLLSEIETHKKAFLDLNEEMATSERKLIELSEKCQKAKTHADKVLKDSNLEKEIYCKDKVKLQKQLENLENDCAKQLSQSQETVKSLENQLEEAEEKYLQMKTAMEALEASLKQKNFECEEKQAHHTAQIGVLTENIRTLKEDLTSEQKRKESLEQKLDEISGTKLELEAKLENALEERNSLLERCLKNETECERLQKISSDMRRKYDDSVAALQELGRENQNLQVENMKLSSRKWADDDTVTHCTACGKLLLVLLEK
;
A
#
# COMPACT_ATOMS: atom_id res chain seq x y z
N MET A 1 257.74 34.74 52.91
CA MET A 1 258.20 33.69 51.98
C MET A 1 257.54 32.39 52.41
N ASN A 2 257.36 31.37 51.62
CA ASN A 2 257.41 31.34 50.18
C ASN A 2 256.14 30.63 49.67
N VAL A 3 255.01 31.00 50.27
CA VAL A 3 253.59 31.07 49.82
C VAL A 3 253.19 30.34 48.54
N LEU A 4 254.02 30.41 47.51
CA LEU A 4 253.58 30.29 46.14
C LEU A 4 253.46 28.86 45.59
N LYS A 5 254.23 27.83 45.98
CA LYS A 5 254.50 26.74 44.99
C LYS A 5 253.84 25.36 45.20
N GLY A 6 253.67 24.86 46.42
CA GLY A 6 253.21 23.47 46.62
C GLY A 6 251.72 23.26 46.34
N GLN A 7 250.97 24.37 46.31
CA GLN A 7 249.60 24.42 45.82
C GLN A 7 249.45 23.75 44.45
N LYS A 8 250.49 23.75 43.60
CA LYS A 8 250.29 23.50 42.18
C LYS A 8 250.12 22.03 41.79
N ASP A 9 250.88 21.11 42.38
CA ASP A 9 251.04 19.81 41.70
C ASP A 9 250.01 18.75 42.12
N ALA A 10 249.52 18.71 43.36
CA ALA A 10 248.50 17.70 43.73
C ALA A 10 247.10 18.08 43.25
N GLN A 11 246.88 19.39 43.04
CA GLN A 11 245.74 19.91 42.31
C GLN A 11 245.60 19.29 40.91
N GLU A 12 246.70 18.83 40.32
CA GLU A 12 246.69 18.29 38.97
C GLU A 12 246.17 16.84 38.89
N ILE A 13 246.24 16.10 40.00
CA ILE A 13 245.69 14.73 40.06
C ILE A 13 244.20 14.78 40.36
N GLU A 14 243.80 15.69 41.26
CA GLU A 14 242.40 16.08 41.45
C GLU A 14 241.74 16.44 40.13
N PHE A 15 242.46 17.15 39.26
CA PHE A 15 241.93 17.57 37.97
C PHE A 15 241.75 16.41 36.97
N ASN A 16 242.68 15.44 36.95
CA ASN A 16 242.61 14.34 36.00
C ASN A 16 241.57 13.27 36.37
N GLU A 17 241.36 13.01 37.67
CA GLU A 17 240.26 12.13 38.07
C GLU A 17 238.89 12.76 37.82
N LEU A 18 238.75 14.07 38.05
CA LEU A 18 237.53 14.80 37.69
C LEU A 18 237.22 14.72 36.19
N LYS A 19 238.26 14.72 35.35
CA LYS A 19 238.09 14.65 33.90
C LYS A 19 237.56 13.29 33.45
N LYS A 20 238.00 12.21 34.07
CA LYS A 20 237.48 10.87 33.79
C LYS A 20 236.02 10.73 34.22
N VAL A 21 235.68 11.28 35.39
CA VAL A 21 234.29 11.37 35.86
C VAL A 21 233.45 12.16 34.86
N HIS A 22 233.97 13.25 34.32
CA HIS A 22 233.24 14.04 33.33
C HIS A 22 232.98 13.26 32.04
N GLN A 23 233.97 12.49 31.56
CA GLN A 23 233.85 11.70 30.34
C GLN A 23 232.84 10.55 30.49
N GLU A 24 232.82 9.87 31.64
CA GLU A 24 231.81 8.82 31.92
C GLU A 24 230.40 9.40 32.05
N THR A 25 230.27 10.62 32.58
CA THR A 25 228.95 11.26 32.76
C THR A 25 228.35 11.69 31.41
N ILE A 26 229.17 12.21 30.50
CA ILE A 26 228.72 12.56 29.14
C ILE A 26 228.22 11.32 28.39
N THR A 27 228.93 10.20 28.52
CA THR A 27 228.54 8.96 27.83
C THR A 27 227.21 8.40 28.38
N LYS A 28 226.93 8.57 29.68
CA LYS A 28 225.62 8.18 30.26
C LYS A 28 224.48 9.11 29.86
N LEU A 29 224.75 10.41 29.74
CA LEU A 29 223.75 11.38 29.26
C LEU A 29 223.30 11.04 27.84
N TYR A 30 224.22 10.66 26.96
CA TYR A 30 223.90 10.29 25.58
C TYR A 30 223.02 9.02 25.48
N ASN A 31 223.21 8.06 26.39
CA ASN A 31 222.35 6.87 26.42
C ASN A 31 220.95 7.16 26.99
N LEU A 32 220.82 8.12 27.90
CA LEU A 32 219.53 8.50 28.46
C LEU A 32 218.68 9.30 27.45
N GLU A 33 219.30 10.16 26.65
CA GLU A 33 218.58 10.89 25.59
C GLU A 33 218.00 9.92 24.55
N LYS A 34 218.73 8.86 24.18
CA LYS A 34 218.24 7.84 23.25
C LYS A 34 217.05 7.04 23.79
N ILE A 35 217.03 6.74 25.09
CA ILE A 35 215.92 6.01 25.73
C ILE A 35 214.64 6.86 25.79
N VAL A 36 214.78 8.18 25.96
CA VAL A 36 213.64 9.09 25.98
C VAL A 36 212.99 9.18 24.59
N GLU A 37 213.80 9.22 23.54
CA GLU A 37 213.31 9.26 22.15
C GLU A 37 212.56 7.96 21.77
N ASP A 38 213.07 6.80 22.19
CA ASP A 38 212.38 5.51 21.98
C ASP A 38 211.05 5.45 22.76
N PHE A 39 210.98 6.00 23.99
CA PHE A 39 209.74 6.00 24.78
C PHE A 39 208.64 6.89 24.19
N GLU A 40 209.00 8.06 23.66
CA GLU A 40 208.06 8.98 23.01
C GLU A 40 207.43 8.34 21.76
N THR A 41 208.21 7.52 21.05
CA THR A 41 207.75 6.79 19.86
C THR A 41 206.71 5.72 20.24
N THR A 42 206.97 4.92 21.28
CA THR A 42 205.99 3.94 21.79
C THR A 42 204.71 4.55 22.34
N LYS A 43 204.77 5.78 22.88
CA LYS A 43 203.60 6.49 23.39
C LYS A 43 202.64 6.91 22.28
N ILE A 44 203.18 7.30 21.12
CA ILE A 44 202.40 7.65 19.93
C ILE A 44 201.69 6.40 19.39
N GLU A 45 202.39 5.27 19.28
CA GLU A 45 201.79 4.01 18.81
C GLU A 45 200.64 3.51 19.72
N PHE A 46 200.75 3.72 21.03
CA PHE A 46 199.68 3.34 21.98
C PHE A 46 198.44 4.23 21.87
N CYS A 47 198.60 5.53 21.60
CA CYS A 47 197.48 6.46 21.39
C CYS A 47 196.70 6.14 20.10
N ASP A 48 197.39 5.72 19.04
CA ASP A 48 196.74 5.29 17.80
C ASP A 48 195.97 3.97 17.98
N LYS A 49 196.50 3.05 18.80
CA LYS A 49 195.81 1.80 19.15
C LYS A 49 194.52 2.04 19.95
N ILE A 50 194.54 2.97 20.90
CA ILE A 50 193.35 3.33 21.69
C ILE A 50 192.29 4.01 20.82
N SER A 51 192.69 4.84 19.87
CA SER A 51 191.75 5.52 18.96
C SER A 51 191.04 4.54 18.03
N SER A 52 191.75 3.56 17.46
CA SER A 52 191.14 2.54 16.59
C SER A 52 190.14 1.62 17.33
N LEU A 53 190.43 1.23 18.57
CA LEU A 53 189.52 0.39 19.37
C LEU A 53 188.24 1.13 19.77
N ASN A 54 188.33 2.43 20.06
CA ASN A 54 187.15 3.25 20.35
C ASN A 54 186.23 3.39 19.11
N GLU A 55 186.81 3.45 17.92
CA GLU A 55 186.06 3.54 16.66
C GLU A 55 185.30 2.23 16.33
N GLU A 56 185.90 1.07 16.63
CA GLU A 56 185.25 -0.24 16.47
C GLU A 56 184.12 -0.46 17.49
N GLN A 57 184.30 -0.02 18.74
CA GLN A 57 183.28 -0.13 19.78
C GLN A 57 182.04 0.72 19.46
N LEU A 58 182.23 1.93 18.90
CA LEU A 58 181.13 2.79 18.50
C LEU A 58 180.30 2.16 17.35
N LYS A 59 180.96 1.52 16.38
CA LYS A 59 180.29 0.81 15.28
C LYS A 59 179.47 -0.39 15.78
N SER A 60 179.96 -1.10 16.80
CA SER A 60 179.22 -2.22 17.40
C SER A 60 177.95 -1.75 18.13
N GLN A 61 178.04 -0.65 18.89
CA GLN A 61 176.90 -0.07 19.60
C GLN A 61 175.81 0.46 18.64
N MET A 62 176.20 1.08 17.52
CA MET A 62 175.23 1.53 16.52
C MET A 62 174.46 0.35 15.87
N LYS A 63 175.15 -0.78 15.64
CA LYS A 63 174.54 -1.98 15.04
C LYS A 63 173.56 -2.69 15.98
N GLU A 64 173.84 -2.68 17.28
CA GLU A 64 172.96 -3.23 18.31
C GLU A 64 171.67 -2.38 18.48
N SER A 65 171.80 -1.05 18.38
CA SER A 65 170.67 -0.12 18.35
C SER A 65 169.74 -0.36 17.14
N GLU A 66 170.29 -0.56 15.95
CA GLU A 66 169.50 -0.82 14.73
C GLU A 66 168.72 -2.15 14.78
N LEU A 67 169.34 -3.21 15.31
CA LEU A 67 168.68 -4.51 15.52
C LEU A 67 167.55 -4.44 16.54
N THR A 68 167.75 -3.66 17.61
CA THR A 68 166.71 -3.45 18.63
C THR A 68 165.51 -2.69 18.07
N ALA A 69 165.75 -1.70 17.20
CA ALA A 69 164.68 -0.96 16.52
C ALA A 69 163.89 -1.85 15.54
N THR A 70 164.55 -2.76 14.81
CA THR A 70 163.88 -3.67 13.88
C THR A 70 163.02 -4.73 14.58
N ILE A 71 163.46 -5.24 15.74
CA ILE A 71 162.66 -6.18 16.55
C ILE A 71 161.40 -5.49 17.09
N GLN A 72 161.49 -4.25 17.55
CA GLN A 72 160.32 -3.49 18.01
C GLN A 72 159.32 -3.20 16.89
N GLN A 73 159.80 -2.95 15.67
CA GLN A 73 158.95 -2.74 14.48
C GLN A 73 158.16 -4.01 14.14
N LEU A 74 158.82 -5.17 14.11
CA LEU A 74 158.18 -6.47 13.83
C LEU A 74 157.14 -6.84 14.89
N HIS A 75 157.41 -6.57 16.17
CA HIS A 75 156.45 -6.83 17.24
C HIS A 75 155.19 -5.94 17.12
N LYS A 76 155.35 -4.70 16.63
CA LYS A 76 154.24 -3.79 16.32
C LYS A 76 153.39 -4.28 15.15
N GLU A 77 154.02 -4.79 14.09
CA GLU A 77 153.32 -5.34 12.93
C GLU A 77 152.61 -6.65 13.25
N GLN A 78 153.23 -7.53 14.04
CA GLN A 78 152.61 -8.76 14.53
C GLN A 78 151.35 -8.48 15.36
N SER A 79 151.40 -7.49 16.26
CA SER A 79 150.24 -7.10 17.07
C SER A 79 149.10 -6.55 16.21
N LYS A 80 149.40 -5.75 15.18
CA LYS A 80 148.39 -5.24 14.22
C LYS A 80 147.75 -6.34 13.39
N LEU A 81 148.52 -7.33 12.96
CA LEU A 81 148.01 -8.48 12.21
C LEU A 81 147.11 -9.35 13.08
N HIS A 82 147.45 -9.55 14.36
CA HIS A 82 146.63 -10.31 15.29
C HIS A 82 145.27 -9.62 15.58
N GLU A 83 145.27 -8.30 15.81
CA GLU A 83 144.04 -7.50 15.91
C GLU A 83 143.18 -7.60 14.65
N LYS A 84 143.78 -7.55 13.46
CA LYS A 84 143.04 -7.63 12.20
C LYS A 84 142.42 -9.01 11.96
N CYS A 85 143.11 -10.08 12.33
CA CYS A 85 142.54 -11.44 12.28
C CYS A 85 141.36 -11.60 13.23
N ALA A 86 141.45 -11.08 14.46
CA ALA A 86 140.35 -11.12 15.42
C ALA A 86 139.11 -10.35 14.92
N CYS A 87 139.30 -9.16 14.34
CA CYS A 87 138.19 -8.39 13.75
C CYS A 87 137.51 -9.12 12.59
N LEU A 88 138.28 -9.79 11.72
CA LEU A 88 137.70 -10.55 10.59
C LEU A 88 136.94 -11.81 11.03
N ASP A 89 137.36 -12.44 12.13
CA ASP A 89 136.65 -13.58 12.71
C ASP A 89 135.32 -13.17 13.37
N ASP A 90 135.30 -12.03 14.07
CA ASP A 90 134.06 -11.45 14.62
C ASP A 90 133.12 -11.00 13.50
N GLU A 91 133.65 -10.42 12.41
CA GLU A 91 132.85 -10.06 11.23
C GLU A 91 132.26 -11.30 10.54
N ASN A 92 133.02 -12.40 10.44
CA ASN A 92 132.51 -13.67 9.92
C ASN A 92 131.40 -14.27 10.79
N LYS A 93 131.54 -14.22 12.12
CA LYS A 93 130.48 -14.63 13.05
C LYS A 93 129.22 -13.79 12.88
N ASN A 94 129.36 -12.47 12.79
CA ASN A 94 128.24 -11.57 12.60
C ASN A 94 127.51 -11.83 11.28
N LEU A 95 128.24 -12.01 10.18
CA LEU A 95 127.65 -12.34 8.88
C LEU A 95 126.91 -13.68 8.89
N ARG A 96 127.47 -14.72 9.52
CA ARG A 96 126.78 -16.02 9.69
C ARG A 96 125.50 -15.89 10.50
N THR A 97 125.53 -15.10 11.57
CA THR A 97 124.37 -14.85 12.43
C THR A 97 123.28 -14.08 11.66
N SER A 98 123.68 -13.08 10.85
CA SER A 98 122.76 -12.33 10.00
C SER A 98 122.11 -13.20 8.92
N VAL A 99 122.86 -14.12 8.30
CA VAL A 99 122.32 -15.06 7.32
C VAL A 99 121.29 -15.99 7.96
N THR A 100 121.55 -16.52 9.15
CA THR A 100 120.57 -17.35 9.86
C THR A 100 119.30 -16.58 10.25
N LEU A 101 119.42 -15.31 10.63
CA LEU A 101 118.26 -14.45 10.92
C LEU A 101 117.43 -14.20 9.67
N PHE A 102 118.06 -13.80 8.55
CA PHE A 102 117.34 -13.60 7.29
C PHE A 102 116.70 -14.88 6.74
N GLN A 103 117.32 -16.04 6.97
CA GLN A 103 116.75 -17.33 6.60
C GLN A 103 115.48 -17.64 7.41
N ASN A 104 115.48 -17.33 8.71
CA ASN A 104 114.32 -17.47 9.58
C ASN A 104 113.21 -16.47 9.22
N ASP A 105 113.55 -15.20 8.99
CA ASP A 105 112.59 -14.17 8.58
C ASP A 105 111.93 -14.51 7.24
N LYS A 106 112.71 -15.01 6.26
CA LYS A 106 112.17 -15.49 4.99
C LYS A 106 111.14 -16.62 5.19
N ASN A 107 111.42 -17.55 6.10
CA ASN A 107 110.50 -18.66 6.37
C ASN A 107 109.23 -18.20 7.10
N CYS A 108 109.34 -17.26 8.05
CA CYS A 108 108.18 -16.63 8.70
C CYS A 108 107.29 -15.90 7.67
N LEU A 109 107.87 -15.06 6.82
CA LEU A 109 107.12 -14.31 5.81
C LEU A 109 106.44 -15.24 4.79
N LEU A 110 107.08 -16.34 4.39
CA LEU A 110 106.44 -17.34 3.53
C LEU A 110 105.24 -18.01 4.21
N SER A 111 105.35 -18.34 5.50
CA SER A 111 104.24 -18.88 6.29
C SER A 111 103.09 -17.87 6.40
N GLU A 112 103.39 -16.58 6.64
CA GLU A 112 102.39 -15.52 6.71
C GLU A 112 101.65 -15.34 5.37
N ILE A 113 102.38 -15.35 4.24
CA ILE A 113 101.78 -15.27 2.90
C ILE A 113 100.83 -16.46 2.65
N GLU A 114 101.21 -17.67 3.05
CA GLU A 114 100.36 -18.87 2.91
C GLU A 114 99.07 -18.71 3.73
N THR A 115 99.17 -18.20 4.96
CA THR A 115 98.00 -17.94 5.82
C THR A 115 97.08 -16.86 5.26
N HIS A 116 97.64 -15.77 4.71
CA HIS A 116 96.85 -14.70 4.09
C HIS A 116 96.17 -15.15 2.80
N LYS A 117 96.83 -16.00 1.98
CA LYS A 117 96.19 -16.60 0.80
C LYS A 117 94.99 -17.46 1.19
N LYS A 118 95.12 -18.26 2.23
CA LYS A 118 94.01 -19.08 2.73
C LYS A 118 92.87 -18.20 3.24
N ALA A 119 93.16 -17.19 4.05
CA ALA A 119 92.16 -16.25 4.53
C ALA A 119 91.45 -15.49 3.40
N PHE A 120 92.17 -15.13 2.33
CA PHE A 120 91.58 -14.48 1.16
C PHE A 120 90.62 -15.40 0.39
N LEU A 121 90.97 -16.67 0.23
CA LEU A 121 90.08 -17.66 -0.40
C LEU A 121 88.79 -17.85 0.41
N ASP A 122 88.91 -18.00 1.73
CA ASP A 122 87.77 -18.16 2.64
C ASP A 122 86.84 -16.94 2.57
N LEU A 123 87.41 -15.72 2.58
CA LEU A 123 86.63 -14.47 2.48
C LEU A 123 85.90 -14.36 1.12
N ASN A 124 86.55 -14.80 0.03
CA ASN A 124 85.97 -14.75 -1.30
C ASN A 124 84.80 -15.74 -1.45
N GLU A 125 84.90 -16.91 -0.84
CA GLU A 125 83.80 -17.89 -0.78
C GLU A 125 82.62 -17.35 0.05
N GLU A 126 82.90 -16.69 1.18
CA GLU A 126 81.88 -16.06 2.02
C GLU A 126 81.17 -14.89 1.30
N MET A 127 81.92 -14.10 0.52
CA MET A 127 81.36 -13.04 -0.34
C MET A 127 80.42 -13.61 -1.40
N ALA A 128 80.84 -14.66 -2.12
CA ALA A 128 80.02 -15.34 -3.12
C ALA A 128 78.75 -16.00 -2.52
N THR A 129 78.80 -16.44 -1.26
CA THR A 129 77.60 -16.94 -0.57
C THR A 129 76.65 -15.81 -0.17
N SER A 130 77.19 -14.66 0.23
CA SER A 130 76.42 -13.48 0.63
C SER A 130 75.73 -12.83 -0.56
N GLU A 131 76.40 -12.74 -1.70
CA GLU A 131 75.81 -12.26 -2.96
C GLU A 131 74.63 -13.15 -3.41
N ARG A 132 74.79 -14.48 -3.33
CA ARG A 132 73.69 -15.41 -3.64
C ARG A 132 72.48 -15.21 -2.73
N LYS A 133 72.70 -15.02 -1.42
CA LYS A 133 71.61 -14.72 -0.46
C LYS A 133 70.93 -13.39 -0.74
N LEU A 134 71.69 -12.36 -1.15
CA LEU A 134 71.15 -11.06 -1.54
C LEU A 134 70.23 -11.16 -2.76
N ILE A 135 70.64 -11.91 -3.78
CA ILE A 135 69.81 -12.15 -4.97
C ILE A 135 68.52 -12.89 -4.59
N GLU A 136 68.62 -13.96 -3.79
CA GLU A 136 67.45 -14.74 -3.37
C GLU A 136 66.45 -13.91 -2.53
N LEU A 137 66.95 -13.07 -1.62
CA LEU A 137 66.12 -12.17 -0.81
C LEU A 137 65.47 -11.08 -1.67
N SER A 138 66.18 -10.54 -2.65
CA SER A 138 65.64 -9.57 -3.61
C SER A 138 64.48 -10.16 -4.41
N GLU A 139 64.64 -11.39 -4.93
CA GLU A 139 63.58 -12.09 -5.65
C GLU A 139 62.36 -12.39 -4.77
N LYS A 140 62.58 -12.82 -3.52
CA LYS A 140 61.48 -13.04 -2.56
C LYS A 140 60.74 -11.74 -2.25
N CYS A 141 61.46 -10.62 -2.08
CA CYS A 141 60.87 -9.31 -1.86
C CYS A 141 60.02 -8.86 -3.06
N GLN A 142 60.51 -9.06 -4.28
CA GLN A 142 59.78 -8.71 -5.51
C GLN A 142 58.51 -9.58 -5.70
N LYS A 143 58.58 -10.88 -5.41
CA LYS A 143 57.41 -11.78 -5.43
C LYS A 143 56.38 -11.39 -4.37
N ALA A 144 56.81 -11.04 -3.16
CA ALA A 144 55.92 -10.57 -2.10
C ALA A 144 55.22 -9.25 -2.48
N LYS A 145 55.97 -8.31 -3.06
CA LYS A 145 55.41 -7.03 -3.52
C LYS A 145 54.35 -7.22 -4.60
N THR A 146 54.65 -8.02 -5.63
CA THR A 146 53.68 -8.29 -6.71
C THR A 146 52.45 -9.06 -6.23
N HIS A 147 52.59 -9.93 -5.22
CA HIS A 147 51.45 -10.60 -4.59
C HIS A 147 50.58 -9.61 -3.79
N ALA A 148 51.20 -8.74 -2.98
CA ALA A 148 50.49 -7.72 -2.21
C ALA A 148 49.72 -6.75 -3.13
N ASP A 149 50.32 -6.32 -4.24
CA ASP A 149 49.68 -5.44 -5.22
C ASP A 149 48.45 -6.10 -5.88
N LYS A 150 48.51 -7.41 -6.17
CA LYS A 150 47.36 -8.16 -6.69
C LYS A 150 46.23 -8.23 -5.67
N VAL A 151 46.53 -8.61 -4.43
CA VAL A 151 45.53 -8.70 -3.35
C VAL A 151 44.87 -7.34 -3.10
N LEU A 152 45.63 -6.25 -3.12
CA LEU A 152 45.10 -4.89 -3.01
C LEU A 152 44.15 -4.53 -4.16
N LYS A 153 44.51 -4.89 -5.39
CA LYS A 153 43.67 -4.65 -6.56
C LYS A 153 42.36 -5.43 -6.51
N ASP A 154 42.43 -6.70 -6.15
CA ASP A 154 41.25 -7.58 -6.03
C ASP A 154 40.33 -7.09 -4.89
N SER A 155 40.91 -6.74 -3.73
CA SER A 155 40.14 -6.17 -2.61
C SER A 155 39.44 -4.85 -2.96
N ASN A 156 40.10 -3.99 -3.73
CA ASN A 156 39.49 -2.74 -4.19
C ASN A 156 38.34 -3.00 -5.18
N LEU A 157 38.49 -3.97 -6.09
CA LEU A 157 37.44 -4.34 -7.03
C LEU A 157 36.19 -4.87 -6.30
N GLU A 158 36.40 -5.74 -5.30
CA GLU A 158 35.33 -6.30 -4.47
C GLU A 158 34.59 -5.22 -3.67
N LYS A 159 35.33 -4.26 -3.08
CA LYS A 159 34.73 -3.08 -2.43
C LYS A 159 33.90 -2.23 -3.39
N GLU A 160 34.36 -2.04 -4.62
CA GLU A 160 33.62 -1.26 -5.62
C GLU A 160 32.31 -1.95 -6.02
N ILE A 161 32.34 -3.28 -6.21
CA ILE A 161 31.16 -4.10 -6.47
C ILE A 161 30.17 -4.01 -5.30
N TYR A 162 30.66 -4.19 -4.07
CA TYR A 162 29.84 -4.09 -2.88
C TYR A 162 29.16 -2.72 -2.73
N CYS A 163 29.87 -1.63 -3.01
CA CYS A 163 29.29 -0.29 -3.04
C CYS A 163 28.19 -0.16 -4.10
N LYS A 164 28.39 -0.70 -5.31
CA LYS A 164 27.37 -0.69 -6.38
C LYS A 164 26.12 -1.46 -5.97
N ASP A 165 26.28 -2.63 -5.36
CA ASP A 165 25.16 -3.47 -4.94
C ASP A 165 24.41 -2.86 -3.74
N LYS A 166 25.13 -2.26 -2.78
CA LYS A 166 24.52 -1.50 -1.68
C LYS A 166 23.63 -0.38 -2.20
N VAL A 167 24.09 0.40 -3.18
CA VAL A 167 23.30 1.50 -3.77
C VAL A 167 22.08 0.97 -4.53
N LYS A 168 22.21 -0.15 -5.25
CA LYS A 168 21.07 -0.79 -5.92
C LYS A 168 20.01 -1.25 -4.92
N LEU A 169 20.42 -1.91 -3.84
CA LEU A 169 19.53 -2.38 -2.78
C LEU A 169 18.84 -1.21 -2.07
N GLN A 170 19.56 -0.12 -1.80
CA GLN A 170 18.97 1.10 -1.22
C GLN A 170 17.89 1.69 -2.14
N LYS A 171 18.15 1.79 -3.45
CA LYS A 171 17.12 2.24 -4.41
C LYS A 171 15.91 1.31 -4.48
N GLN A 172 16.13 -0.01 -4.41
CA GLN A 172 15.03 -0.98 -4.40
C GLN A 172 14.18 -0.85 -3.13
N LEU A 173 14.81 -0.66 -1.97
CA LEU A 173 14.12 -0.38 -0.71
C LEU A 173 13.29 0.90 -0.79
N GLU A 174 13.89 2.00 -1.25
CA GLU A 174 13.20 3.29 -1.39
C GLU A 174 12.02 3.20 -2.35
N ASN A 175 12.15 2.45 -3.45
CA ASN A 175 11.05 2.20 -4.37
C ASN A 175 9.92 1.38 -3.72
N LEU A 176 10.26 0.30 -3.00
CA LEU A 176 9.28 -0.53 -2.30
C LEU A 176 8.56 0.23 -1.18
N GLU A 177 9.27 1.07 -0.44
CA GLU A 177 8.69 1.94 0.58
C GLU A 177 7.69 2.93 -0.05
N ASN A 178 8.05 3.56 -1.17
CA ASN A 178 7.16 4.45 -1.91
C ASN A 178 5.93 3.74 -2.48
N ASP A 179 6.11 2.53 -3.03
CA ASP A 179 5.00 1.73 -3.56
C ASP A 179 4.06 1.26 -2.44
N CYS A 180 4.60 0.88 -1.28
CA CYS A 180 3.83 0.52 -0.10
C CYS A 180 3.04 1.73 0.44
N ALA A 181 3.66 2.91 0.50
CA ALA A 181 2.98 4.15 0.90
C ALA A 181 1.85 4.52 -0.06
N LYS A 182 2.05 4.38 -1.39
CA LYS A 182 1.00 4.59 -2.39
C LYS A 182 -0.14 3.59 -2.25
N GLN A 183 0.17 2.30 -2.10
CA GLN A 183 -0.83 1.25 -1.87
C GLN A 183 -1.65 1.51 -0.61
N LEU A 184 -0.99 1.95 0.47
CA LEU A 184 -1.66 2.30 1.72
C LEU A 184 -2.61 3.49 1.53
N SER A 185 -2.17 4.55 0.85
CA SER A 185 -3.02 5.72 0.55
C SER A 185 -4.22 5.35 -0.33
N GLN A 186 -4.02 4.55 -1.39
CA GLN A 186 -5.11 4.07 -2.25
C GLN A 186 -6.08 3.16 -1.50
N SER A 187 -5.56 2.25 -0.67
CA SER A 187 -6.39 1.39 0.17
C SER A 187 -7.21 2.21 1.17
N GLN A 188 -6.64 3.28 1.73
CA GLN A 188 -7.34 4.14 2.68
C GLN A 188 -8.42 5.00 2.01
N GLU A 189 -8.20 5.48 0.78
CA GLU A 189 -9.22 6.19 -0.01
C GLU A 189 -10.36 5.26 -0.44
N THR A 190 -10.04 4.03 -0.86
CA THR A 190 -11.06 3.04 -1.23
C THR A 190 -11.90 2.60 -0.04
N VAL A 191 -11.30 2.40 1.14
CA VAL A 191 -12.03 2.12 2.38
C VAL A 191 -13.01 3.26 2.71
N LYS A 192 -12.54 4.51 2.71
CA LYS A 192 -13.42 5.68 2.95
C LYS A 192 -14.56 5.78 1.94
N SER A 193 -14.30 5.48 0.67
CA SER A 193 -15.33 5.49 -0.36
C SER A 193 -16.38 4.40 -0.14
N LEU A 194 -15.96 3.20 0.28
CA LEU A 194 -16.86 2.09 0.60
C LEU A 194 -17.68 2.37 1.87
N GLU A 195 -17.07 2.99 2.89
CA GLU A 195 -17.77 3.41 4.11
C GLU A 195 -18.90 4.41 3.77
N ASN A 196 -18.61 5.43 2.96
CA ASN A 196 -19.63 6.38 2.51
C ASN A 196 -20.75 5.70 1.70
N GLN A 197 -20.41 4.78 0.80
CA GLN A 197 -21.40 4.03 0.02
C GLN A 197 -22.28 3.14 0.90
N LEU A 198 -21.73 2.56 1.96
CA LEU A 198 -22.47 1.75 2.92
C LEU A 198 -23.44 2.63 3.71
N GLU A 199 -23.00 3.79 4.20
CA GLU A 199 -23.85 4.74 4.93
C GLU A 199 -25.01 5.25 4.05
N GLU A 200 -24.74 5.63 2.80
CA GLU A 200 -25.79 5.99 1.84
C GLU A 200 -26.78 4.85 1.56
N ALA A 201 -26.29 3.61 1.49
CA ALA A 201 -27.14 2.44 1.27
C ALA A 201 -28.04 2.14 2.48
N GLU A 202 -27.51 2.31 3.70
CA GLU A 202 -28.25 2.17 4.95
C GLU A 202 -29.34 3.25 5.08
N GLU A 203 -29.04 4.51 4.75
CA GLU A 203 -30.04 5.58 4.72
C GLU A 203 -31.16 5.29 3.71
N LYS A 204 -30.80 4.88 2.48
CA LYS A 204 -31.78 4.52 1.44
C LYS A 204 -32.62 3.32 1.87
N TYR A 205 -32.02 2.32 2.51
CA TYR A 205 -32.73 1.16 3.03
C TYR A 205 -33.74 1.57 4.11
N LEU A 206 -33.35 2.43 5.04
CA LEU A 206 -34.23 2.92 6.11
C LEU A 206 -35.39 3.77 5.55
N GLN A 207 -35.11 4.64 4.58
CA GLN A 207 -36.15 5.40 3.87
C GLN A 207 -37.13 4.48 3.13
N MET A 208 -36.62 3.47 2.41
CA MET A 208 -37.45 2.51 1.69
C MET A 208 -38.33 1.70 2.66
N LYS A 209 -37.77 1.28 3.79
CA LYS A 209 -38.50 0.54 4.83
C LYS A 209 -39.63 1.36 5.43
N THR A 210 -39.36 2.61 5.81
CA THR A 210 -40.40 3.49 6.37
C THR A 210 -41.49 3.84 5.34
N ALA A 211 -41.12 4.04 4.08
CA ALA A 211 -42.09 4.22 2.99
C ALA A 211 -42.97 2.97 2.78
N MET A 212 -42.40 1.77 2.88
CA MET A 212 -43.14 0.52 2.77
C MET A 212 -44.13 0.35 3.93
N GLU A 213 -43.70 0.60 5.16
CA GLU A 213 -44.57 0.56 6.36
C GLU A 213 -45.73 1.56 6.25
N ALA A 214 -45.47 2.78 5.75
CA ALA A 214 -46.51 3.78 5.52
C ALA A 214 -47.51 3.36 4.42
N LEU A 215 -47.03 2.74 3.34
CA LEU A 215 -47.87 2.23 2.27
C LEU A 215 -48.77 1.08 2.77
N GLU A 216 -48.20 0.14 3.55
CA GLU A 216 -48.97 -0.95 4.17
C GLU A 216 -50.07 -0.43 5.10
N ALA A 217 -49.78 0.59 5.91
CA ALA A 217 -50.77 1.20 6.79
C ALA A 217 -51.90 1.87 5.98
N SER A 218 -51.56 2.62 4.92
CA SER A 218 -52.53 3.25 4.01
C SER A 218 -53.40 2.21 3.30
N LEU A 219 -52.81 1.09 2.85
CA LEU A 219 -53.53 0.02 2.17
C LEU A 219 -54.50 -0.69 3.12
N LYS A 220 -54.09 -0.95 4.37
CA LYS A 220 -54.99 -1.49 5.42
C LYS A 220 -56.16 -0.55 5.69
N GLN A 221 -55.93 0.75 5.80
CA GLN A 221 -57.00 1.72 5.99
C GLN A 221 -57.97 1.74 4.79
N LYS A 222 -57.44 1.74 3.57
CA LYS A 222 -58.27 1.72 2.36
C LYS A 222 -59.09 0.44 2.21
N ASN A 223 -58.54 -0.71 2.61
CA ASN A 223 -59.29 -1.95 2.66
C ASN A 223 -60.45 -1.86 3.67
N PHE A 224 -60.20 -1.35 4.88
CA PHE A 224 -61.25 -1.16 5.88
C PHE A 224 -62.37 -0.23 5.38
N GLU A 225 -62.03 0.91 4.78
CA GLU A 225 -63.01 1.83 4.17
C GLU A 225 -63.81 1.15 3.04
N CYS A 226 -63.18 0.26 2.27
CA CYS A 226 -63.84 -0.48 1.20
C CYS A 226 -64.81 -1.53 1.74
N GLU A 227 -64.38 -2.29 2.75
CA GLU A 227 -65.21 -3.29 3.46
C GLU A 227 -66.43 -2.63 4.12
N GLU A 228 -66.24 -1.49 4.78
CA GLU A 228 -67.33 -0.72 5.39
C GLU A 228 -68.35 -0.24 4.34
N LYS A 229 -67.88 0.35 3.23
CA LYS A 229 -68.75 0.77 2.12
C LYS A 229 -69.47 -0.41 1.48
N GLN A 230 -68.79 -1.54 1.30
CA GLN A 230 -69.38 -2.76 0.75
C GLN A 230 -70.46 -3.31 1.68
N ALA A 231 -70.21 -3.35 2.99
CA ALA A 231 -71.20 -3.74 4.00
C ALA A 231 -72.41 -2.79 3.97
N HIS A 232 -72.18 -1.48 3.89
CA HIS A 232 -73.25 -0.48 3.79
C HIS A 232 -74.10 -0.65 2.53
N HIS A 233 -73.49 -0.80 1.36
CA HIS A 233 -74.20 -1.04 0.11
C HIS A 233 -74.96 -2.37 0.13
N THR A 234 -74.38 -3.42 0.72
CA THR A 234 -75.05 -4.72 0.88
C THR A 234 -76.29 -4.59 1.76
N ALA A 235 -76.21 -3.85 2.87
CA ALA A 235 -77.36 -3.57 3.73
C ALA A 235 -78.46 -2.77 3.00
N GLN A 236 -78.08 -1.73 2.24
CA GLN A 236 -79.03 -0.96 1.42
C GLN A 236 -79.74 -1.83 0.37
N ILE A 237 -78.99 -2.69 -0.33
CA ILE A 237 -79.56 -3.65 -1.28
C ILE A 237 -80.55 -4.58 -0.57
N GLY A 238 -80.23 -5.06 0.64
CA GLY A 238 -81.14 -5.87 1.45
C GLY A 238 -82.47 -5.16 1.73
N VAL A 239 -82.42 -3.91 2.20
CA VAL A 239 -83.63 -3.10 2.48
C VAL A 239 -84.45 -2.85 1.21
N LEU A 240 -83.80 -2.48 0.11
CA LEU A 240 -84.49 -2.23 -1.17
C LEU A 240 -85.11 -3.50 -1.74
N THR A 241 -84.43 -4.64 -1.62
CA THR A 241 -84.94 -5.95 -2.05
C THR A 241 -86.20 -6.32 -1.28
N GLU A 242 -86.19 -6.10 0.03
CA GLU A 242 -87.35 -6.34 0.89
C GLU A 242 -88.52 -5.40 0.56
N ASN A 243 -88.25 -4.11 0.35
CA ASN A 243 -89.27 -3.15 -0.08
C ASN A 243 -89.91 -3.55 -1.42
N ILE A 244 -89.10 -4.00 -2.39
CA ILE A 244 -89.61 -4.49 -3.68
C ILE A 244 -90.46 -5.74 -3.48
N ARG A 245 -90.08 -6.65 -2.57
CA ARG A 245 -90.88 -7.83 -2.23
C ARG A 245 -92.25 -7.43 -1.68
N THR A 246 -92.29 -6.54 -0.70
CA THR A 246 -93.54 -6.03 -0.10
C THR A 246 -94.41 -5.32 -1.14
N LEU A 247 -93.84 -4.44 -1.98
CA LEU A 247 -94.61 -3.76 -3.03
C LEU A 247 -95.20 -4.73 -4.07
N LYS A 248 -94.49 -5.82 -4.38
CA LYS A 248 -95.04 -6.87 -5.24
C LYS A 248 -96.20 -7.60 -4.58
N GLU A 249 -96.09 -7.91 -3.29
CA GLU A 249 -97.17 -8.54 -2.52
C GLU A 249 -98.41 -7.64 -2.47
N ASP A 250 -98.23 -6.36 -2.14
CA ASP A 250 -99.30 -5.36 -2.12
C ASP A 250 -99.95 -5.21 -3.50
N LEU A 251 -99.15 -5.13 -4.58
CA LEU A 251 -99.66 -5.06 -5.94
C LEU A 251 -100.51 -6.28 -6.28
N THR A 252 -100.07 -7.49 -5.94
CA THR A 252 -100.84 -8.72 -6.19
C THR A 252 -102.13 -8.78 -5.37
N SER A 253 -102.11 -8.27 -4.13
CA SER A 253 -103.30 -8.16 -3.28
C SER A 253 -104.32 -7.18 -3.87
N GLU A 254 -103.86 -6.01 -4.31
CA GLU A 254 -104.70 -4.99 -4.94
C GLU A 254 -105.26 -5.45 -6.29
N GLN A 255 -104.49 -6.20 -7.08
CA GLN A 255 -104.98 -6.83 -8.30
C GLN A 255 -106.13 -7.81 -8.00
N LYS A 256 -105.99 -8.69 -7.02
CA LYS A 256 -107.07 -9.60 -6.60
C LYS A 256 -108.30 -8.84 -6.08
N ARG A 257 -108.09 -7.75 -5.32
CA ARG A 257 -109.17 -6.89 -4.83
C ARG A 257 -109.91 -6.23 -5.99
N LYS A 258 -109.19 -5.75 -7.00
CA LYS A 258 -109.76 -5.18 -8.22
C LYS A 258 -110.59 -6.22 -8.97
N GLU A 259 -110.05 -7.40 -9.22
CA GLU A 259 -110.77 -8.50 -9.91
C GLU A 259 -112.07 -8.87 -9.17
N SER A 260 -112.05 -8.94 -7.84
CA SER A 260 -113.25 -9.19 -7.04
C SER A 260 -114.29 -8.07 -7.15
N LEU A 261 -113.86 -6.81 -7.22
CA LEU A 261 -114.76 -5.67 -7.41
C LEU A 261 -115.35 -5.64 -8.83
N GLU A 262 -114.57 -5.98 -9.85
CA GLU A 262 -115.04 -6.12 -11.23
C GLU A 262 -116.12 -7.21 -11.34
N GLN A 263 -115.91 -8.38 -10.72
CA GLN A 263 -116.92 -9.44 -10.66
C GLN A 263 -118.22 -8.97 -10.00
N LYS A 264 -118.13 -8.26 -8.87
CA LYS A 264 -119.32 -7.70 -8.20
C LYS A 264 -120.02 -6.64 -9.04
N LEU A 265 -119.27 -5.82 -9.79
CA LEU A 265 -119.84 -4.83 -10.70
C LEU A 265 -120.62 -5.50 -11.83
N ASP A 266 -120.07 -6.59 -12.39
CA ASP A 266 -120.75 -7.38 -13.43
C ASP A 266 -122.03 -8.04 -12.89
N GLU A 267 -121.99 -8.62 -11.69
CA GLU A 267 -123.18 -9.17 -11.00
C GLU A 267 -124.26 -8.10 -10.79
N ILE A 268 -123.89 -6.93 -10.25
CA ILE A 268 -124.83 -5.82 -10.04
C ILE A 268 -125.38 -5.32 -11.38
N SER A 269 -124.55 -5.23 -12.41
CA SER A 269 -125.00 -4.82 -13.75
C SER A 269 -125.97 -5.83 -14.36
N GLY A 270 -125.73 -7.14 -14.18
CA GLY A 270 -126.64 -8.20 -14.58
C GLY A 270 -127.98 -8.12 -13.87
N THR A 271 -127.98 -8.04 -12.53
CA THR A 271 -129.22 -7.89 -11.74
C THR A 271 -129.99 -6.62 -12.08
N LYS A 272 -129.30 -5.51 -12.36
CA LYS A 272 -129.91 -4.28 -12.84
C LYS A 272 -130.65 -4.51 -14.16
N LEU A 273 -130.01 -5.12 -15.16
CA LEU A 273 -130.63 -5.41 -16.45
C LEU A 273 -131.84 -6.33 -16.31
N GLU A 274 -131.76 -7.36 -15.46
CA GLU A 274 -132.89 -8.24 -15.17
C GLU A 274 -134.07 -7.48 -14.54
N LEU A 275 -133.80 -6.58 -13.61
CA LEU A 275 -134.83 -5.76 -12.96
C LEU A 275 -135.44 -4.73 -13.93
N GLU A 276 -134.63 -4.11 -14.78
CA GLU A 276 -135.10 -3.20 -15.83
C GLU A 276 -136.02 -3.93 -16.81
N ALA A 277 -135.66 -5.14 -17.26
CA ALA A 277 -136.51 -5.97 -18.12
C ALA A 277 -137.82 -6.38 -17.43
N LYS A 278 -137.78 -6.75 -16.14
CA LYS A 278 -138.98 -7.06 -15.36
C LYS A 278 -139.88 -5.83 -15.20
N LEU A 279 -139.30 -4.65 -14.99
CA LEU A 279 -140.05 -3.40 -14.88
C LEU A 279 -140.73 -3.05 -16.20
N GLU A 280 -140.02 -3.15 -17.32
CA GLU A 280 -140.57 -2.90 -18.65
C GLU A 280 -141.73 -3.84 -18.95
N ASN A 281 -141.56 -5.15 -18.72
CA ASN A 281 -142.63 -6.14 -18.87
C ASN A 281 -143.85 -5.82 -18.00
N ALA A 282 -143.67 -5.49 -16.72
CA ALA A 282 -144.77 -5.12 -15.84
C ALA A 282 -145.49 -3.83 -16.27
N LEU A 283 -144.75 -2.86 -16.84
CA LEU A 283 -145.32 -1.64 -17.41
C LEU A 283 -146.13 -1.93 -18.68
N GLU A 284 -145.66 -2.82 -19.56
CA GLU A 284 -146.39 -3.29 -20.73
C GLU A 284 -147.69 -4.01 -20.34
N GLU A 285 -147.62 -4.95 -19.39
CA GLU A 285 -148.79 -5.64 -18.85
C GLU A 285 -149.81 -4.66 -18.28
N ARG A 286 -149.36 -3.72 -17.45
CA ARG A 286 -150.22 -2.66 -16.88
C ARG A 286 -150.87 -1.83 -17.98
N ASN A 287 -150.12 -1.39 -18.99
CA ASN A 287 -150.64 -0.59 -20.10
C ASN A 287 -151.68 -1.37 -20.91
N SER A 288 -151.42 -2.66 -21.19
CA SER A 288 -152.37 -3.54 -21.88
C SER A 288 -153.67 -3.71 -21.09
N LEU A 289 -153.58 -3.92 -19.78
CA LEU A 289 -154.75 -4.00 -18.89
C LEU A 289 -155.51 -2.67 -18.83
N LEU A 290 -154.81 -1.54 -18.76
CA LEU A 290 -155.43 -0.22 -18.77
C LEU A 290 -156.18 0.04 -20.08
N GLU A 291 -155.56 -0.28 -21.23
CA GLU A 291 -156.21 -0.16 -22.54
C GLU A 291 -157.47 -1.03 -22.62
N ARG A 292 -157.44 -2.25 -22.06
CA ARG A 292 -158.61 -3.12 -21.95
C ARG A 292 -159.69 -2.53 -21.03
N CYS A 293 -159.33 -1.97 -19.89
CA CYS A 293 -160.28 -1.30 -19.00
C CYS A 293 -160.96 -0.12 -19.69
N LEU A 294 -160.20 0.75 -20.36
CA LEU A 294 -160.76 1.88 -21.12
C LEU A 294 -161.71 1.42 -22.24
N LYS A 295 -161.36 0.35 -22.97
CA LYS A 295 -162.25 -0.27 -23.96
C LYS A 295 -163.55 -0.79 -23.34
N ASN A 296 -163.47 -1.41 -22.15
CA ASN A 296 -164.66 -1.90 -21.45
C ASN A 296 -165.51 -0.76 -20.88
N GLU A 297 -164.89 0.29 -20.34
CA GLU A 297 -165.60 1.48 -19.83
C GLU A 297 -166.36 2.19 -20.96
N THR A 298 -165.71 2.43 -22.10
CA THR A 298 -166.36 3.03 -23.28
C THR A 298 -167.51 2.16 -23.81
N GLU A 299 -167.37 0.83 -23.79
CA GLU A 299 -168.45 -0.09 -24.14
C GLU A 299 -169.60 -0.06 -23.11
N CYS A 300 -169.30 0.02 -21.81
CA CYS A 300 -170.31 0.17 -20.77
C CYS A 300 -171.10 1.48 -20.92
N GLU A 301 -170.42 2.61 -21.18
CA GLU A 301 -171.07 3.90 -21.45
C GLU A 301 -171.99 3.81 -22.67
N ARG A 302 -171.54 3.16 -23.75
CA ARG A 302 -172.33 2.92 -24.96
C ARG A 302 -173.58 2.09 -24.65
N LEU A 303 -173.45 1.00 -23.90
CA LEU A 303 -174.57 0.13 -23.51
C LEU A 303 -175.55 0.84 -22.57
N GLN A 304 -175.05 1.64 -21.61
CA GLN A 304 -175.89 2.45 -20.72
C GLN A 304 -176.75 3.45 -21.52
N LYS A 305 -176.15 4.15 -22.49
CA LYS A 305 -176.87 5.07 -23.39
C LYS A 305 -177.94 4.34 -24.21
N ILE A 306 -177.62 3.18 -24.76
CA ILE A 306 -178.59 2.36 -25.50
C ILE A 306 -179.73 1.90 -24.58
N SER A 307 -179.41 1.46 -23.36
CA SER A 307 -180.42 1.05 -22.38
C SER A 307 -181.34 2.20 -22.00
N SER A 308 -180.81 3.41 -21.76
CA SER A 308 -181.63 4.60 -21.48
C SER A 308 -182.51 4.99 -22.66
N ASP A 309 -181.98 4.91 -23.90
CA ASP A 309 -182.74 5.19 -25.11
C ASP A 309 -183.87 4.18 -25.33
N MET A 310 -183.60 2.89 -25.10
CA MET A 310 -184.61 1.82 -25.20
C MET A 310 -185.66 1.94 -24.09
N ARG A 311 -185.27 2.35 -22.88
CA ARG A 311 -186.21 2.65 -21.78
C ARG A 311 -187.16 3.78 -22.17
N ARG A 312 -186.63 4.89 -22.69
CA ARG A 312 -187.46 6.01 -23.17
C ARG A 312 -188.43 5.56 -24.27
N LYS A 313 -187.95 4.84 -25.28
CA LYS A 313 -188.82 4.29 -26.36
C LYS A 313 -189.91 3.36 -25.82
N TYR A 314 -189.59 2.55 -24.81
CA TYR A 314 -190.56 1.70 -24.14
C TYR A 314 -191.61 2.54 -23.40
N ASP A 315 -191.20 3.54 -22.63
CA ASP A 315 -192.11 4.43 -21.90
C ASP A 315 -193.02 5.21 -22.86
N ASP A 316 -192.50 5.73 -23.97
CA ASP A 316 -193.27 6.37 -25.04
C ASP A 316 -194.30 5.40 -25.65
N SER A 317 -193.90 4.14 -25.89
CA SER A 317 -194.80 3.11 -26.42
C SER A 317 -195.91 2.74 -25.43
N VAL A 318 -195.58 2.65 -24.13
CA VAL A 318 -196.56 2.41 -23.06
C VAL A 318 -197.54 3.58 -22.95
N ALA A 319 -197.06 4.82 -23.00
CA ALA A 319 -197.91 6.01 -22.98
C ALA A 319 -198.85 6.05 -24.20
N ALA A 320 -198.34 5.76 -25.40
CA ALA A 320 -199.15 5.65 -26.60
C ALA A 320 -200.22 4.54 -26.48
N LEU A 321 -199.87 3.37 -25.94
CA LEU A 321 -200.81 2.28 -25.69
C LEU A 321 -201.90 2.67 -24.68
N GLN A 322 -201.56 3.40 -23.61
CA GLN A 322 -202.52 3.88 -22.63
C GLN A 322 -203.51 4.89 -23.26
N GLU A 323 -203.03 5.81 -24.08
CA GLU A 323 -203.88 6.79 -24.76
C GLU A 323 -204.79 6.13 -25.79
N LEU A 324 -204.28 5.19 -26.58
CA LEU A 324 -205.10 4.34 -27.45
C LEU A 324 -206.13 3.51 -26.65
N GLY A 325 -205.76 3.04 -25.46
CA GLY A 325 -206.66 2.33 -24.56
C GLY A 325 -207.81 3.22 -24.07
N ARG A 326 -207.51 4.46 -23.67
CA ARG A 326 -208.51 5.47 -23.30
C ARG A 326 -209.42 5.81 -24.47
N GLU A 327 -208.86 6.04 -25.65
CA GLU A 327 -209.65 6.36 -26.84
C GLU A 327 -210.55 5.19 -27.25
N ASN A 328 -210.05 3.95 -27.20
CA ASN A 328 -210.86 2.76 -27.44
C ASN A 328 -212.01 2.65 -26.40
N GLN A 329 -211.74 2.94 -25.13
CA GLN A 329 -212.78 2.97 -24.10
C GLN A 329 -213.82 4.08 -24.36
N ASN A 330 -213.38 5.28 -24.75
CA ASN A 330 -214.26 6.38 -25.15
C ASN A 330 -215.16 5.96 -26.32
N LEU A 331 -214.58 5.37 -27.36
CA LEU A 331 -215.31 4.84 -28.52
C LEU A 331 -216.29 3.74 -28.13
N GLN A 332 -215.93 2.84 -27.21
CA GLN A 332 -216.85 1.81 -26.71
C GLN A 332 -218.03 2.42 -25.94
N VAL A 333 -217.79 3.41 -25.10
CA VAL A 333 -218.85 4.15 -24.38
C VAL A 333 -219.74 4.90 -25.37
N GLU A 334 -219.17 5.58 -26.35
CA GLU A 334 -219.91 6.30 -27.38
C GLU A 334 -220.75 5.34 -28.23
N ASN A 335 -220.19 4.20 -28.65
CA ASN A 335 -220.90 3.14 -29.35
C ASN A 335 -222.03 2.56 -28.48
N MET A 336 -221.79 2.31 -27.18
CA MET A 336 -222.82 1.86 -26.26
C MET A 336 -223.94 2.90 -26.08
N LYS A 337 -223.62 4.19 -25.97
CA LYS A 337 -224.62 5.29 -25.95
C LYS A 337 -225.46 5.28 -27.22
N LEU A 338 -224.83 5.19 -28.40
CA LEU A 338 -225.52 5.09 -29.68
C LEU A 338 -226.41 3.86 -29.76
N SER A 339 -225.93 2.70 -29.31
CA SER A 339 -226.68 1.43 -29.31
C SER A 339 -227.84 1.42 -28.31
N SER A 340 -227.68 2.08 -27.16
CA SER A 340 -228.69 2.21 -26.11
C SER A 340 -229.76 3.29 -26.39
N ARG A 341 -229.59 4.06 -27.47
CA ARG A 341 -230.48 5.17 -27.81
C ARG A 341 -231.87 4.63 -28.15
N LYS A 342 -232.85 5.01 -27.35
CA LYS A 342 -234.28 4.77 -27.59
C LYS A 342 -234.96 6.09 -27.91
N TRP A 343 -236.09 6.02 -28.59
CA TRP A 343 -236.99 7.15 -28.73
C TRP A 343 -237.40 7.61 -27.33
N ALA A 344 -237.18 8.88 -27.02
CA ALA A 344 -237.57 9.42 -25.73
C ALA A 344 -239.09 9.61 -25.72
N ASP A 345 -239.74 9.28 -24.59
CA ASP A 345 -241.17 9.49 -24.45
C ASP A 345 -241.45 10.99 -24.40
N ASP A 346 -242.40 11.42 -25.22
CA ASP A 346 -242.77 12.83 -25.43
C ASP A 346 -242.96 13.56 -24.10
N ASP A 347 -243.60 12.95 -23.10
CA ASP A 347 -243.91 13.59 -21.81
C ASP A 347 -242.67 13.94 -20.98
N THR A 348 -241.54 13.30 -21.24
CA THR A 348 -240.28 13.53 -20.51
C THR A 348 -239.38 14.57 -21.17
N VAL A 349 -239.63 14.90 -22.44
CA VAL A 349 -238.85 15.87 -23.21
C VAL A 349 -239.64 17.17 -23.34
N THR A 350 -239.38 18.10 -22.42
CA THR A 350 -240.01 19.43 -22.41
C THR A 350 -239.26 20.45 -23.23
N HIS A 351 -238.01 20.15 -23.61
CA HIS A 351 -237.16 21.03 -24.41
C HIS A 351 -236.43 20.22 -25.48
N CYS A 352 -236.19 20.82 -26.66
CA CYS A 352 -235.38 20.22 -27.71
C CYS A 352 -233.98 19.89 -27.16
N THR A 353 -233.57 18.62 -27.19
CA THR A 353 -232.28 18.16 -26.61
C THR A 353 -231.04 18.64 -27.39
N ALA A 354 -231.22 19.23 -28.57
CA ALA A 354 -230.12 19.80 -29.36
C ALA A 354 -229.91 21.31 -29.12
N CYS A 355 -230.99 22.09 -28.98
CA CYS A 355 -230.92 23.56 -28.88
C CYS A 355 -231.56 24.16 -27.61
N GLY A 356 -232.15 23.33 -26.76
CA GLY A 356 -232.66 23.71 -25.44
C GLY A 356 -233.95 24.55 -25.43
N LYS A 357 -234.67 24.68 -26.55
CA LYS A 357 -235.95 25.45 -26.61
C LYS A 357 -237.14 24.64 -26.07
N LEU A 358 -238.04 25.30 -25.32
CA LEU A 358 -239.24 24.71 -24.73
C LEU A 358 -240.24 24.26 -25.83
N LEU A 359 -240.75 23.04 -25.75
CA LEU A 359 -241.74 22.46 -26.66
C LEU A 359 -243.15 22.85 -26.18
N LEU A 360 -243.86 23.65 -26.98
CA LEU A 360 -245.26 24.07 -26.76
C LEU A 360 -246.17 23.41 -27.81
N VAL A 361 -247.47 23.26 -27.54
CA VAL A 361 -248.46 22.50 -28.34
C VAL A 361 -248.52 22.86 -29.85
N LEU A 362 -247.94 23.99 -30.28
CA LEU A 362 -247.83 24.42 -31.69
C LEU A 362 -246.53 23.96 -32.40
N LEU A 363 -245.61 23.32 -31.70
CA LEU A 363 -244.36 22.75 -32.21
C LEU A 363 -244.37 21.25 -31.88
N GLU A 364 -244.60 20.41 -32.89
CA GLU A 364 -244.57 18.95 -32.76
C GLU A 364 -243.19 18.48 -32.24
N LYS A 365 -243.21 17.42 -31.41
CA LYS A 365 -242.05 16.90 -30.66
C LYS A 365 -241.10 16.07 -31.51
#